data_AF-A0A4R0D1D6-F1
#
_entry.id   AF-A0A4R0D1D6-F1
#
_cell.length_a   1.000
_cell.length_b   1.000
_cell.length_c   1.000
_cell.angle_alpha   90.00
_cell.angle_beta   90.00
_cell.angle_gamma   90.00
#
_symmetry.space_group_name_H-M   'P 1'
#
loop_
_entity.id
_entity.type
_entity.pdbx_description
1 polymer ?
#
loop_
_entity_poly.entity_id
_entity_poly.type
_entity_poly.pdbx_seq_one_letter_code
_entity_poly.pdbx_strand_id
1 'polypeptide(L)'
;MKYISLLFIVLFTTTAFAKNVPYSEPNEQNLVEHHHYRNVNGRIVHSPAHSKNGKRPNGASAKCRDGSYSFSKHHRGTCSRHHGVATWYK
;
A
#
# COMPACT_ATOMS: atom_id res chain seq x y z
N MET A 1 25.82 -27.56 48.38
CA MET A 1 25.96 -28.63 47.35
C MET A 1 24.65 -29.39 47.35
N LYS A 2 23.77 -29.42 46.35
CA LYS A 2 23.81 -29.17 44.91
C LYS A 2 22.33 -28.96 44.46
N TYR A 3 22.06 -27.85 43.76
CA TYR A 3 21.26 -27.69 42.54
C TYR A 3 19.81 -28.27 42.45
N ILE A 4 18.82 -27.66 41.83
CA ILE A 4 18.59 -26.39 41.11
C ILE A 4 17.05 -26.32 41.00
N SER A 5 16.44 -25.19 41.35
CA SER A 5 15.01 -24.94 41.14
C SER A 5 14.68 -25.01 39.63
N LEU A 6 13.84 -25.95 39.24
CA LEU A 6 13.26 -26.04 37.89
C LEU A 6 12.25 -24.91 37.70
N LEU A 7 12.75 -23.75 37.27
CA LEU A 7 11.97 -22.62 36.80
C LEU A 7 11.54 -22.94 35.36
N PHE A 8 10.30 -23.43 35.18
CA PHE A 8 9.67 -23.57 33.86
C PHE A 8 9.38 -22.16 33.32
N ILE A 9 10.34 -21.60 32.58
CA ILE A 9 10.17 -20.34 31.86
C ILE A 9 9.29 -20.65 30.64
N VAL A 10 7.98 -20.42 30.76
CA VAL A 10 7.08 -20.43 29.62
C VAL A 10 7.36 -19.17 28.80
N LEU A 11 8.21 -19.30 27.78
CA LEU A 11 8.39 -18.29 26.74
C LEU A 11 7.10 -18.23 25.91
N PHE A 12 6.13 -17.43 26.36
CA PHE A 12 5.05 -16.98 25.50
C PHE A 12 5.66 -16.10 24.41
N THR A 13 6.00 -16.71 23.28
CA THR A 13 6.35 -15.97 22.07
C THR A 13 5.08 -15.26 21.61
N THR A 14 4.97 -13.97 21.91
CA THR A 14 3.92 -13.13 21.35
C THR A 14 4.15 -13.07 19.85
N THR A 15 3.40 -13.86 19.08
CA THR A 15 3.33 -13.72 17.63
C THR A 15 2.66 -12.39 17.34
N ALA A 16 3.47 -11.34 17.15
CA ALA A 16 3.00 -10.06 16.66
C ALA A 16 2.52 -10.24 15.22
N PHE A 17 1.24 -10.57 15.03
CA PHE A 17 0.60 -10.53 13.72
C PHE A 17 0.51 -9.07 13.30
N ALA A 18 1.42 -8.63 12.42
CA ALA A 18 1.26 -7.38 11.70
C ALA A 18 -0.09 -7.45 10.96
N LYS A 19 -1.05 -6.60 11.35
CA LYS A 19 -2.36 -6.52 10.69
C LYS A 19 -2.13 -6.14 9.22
N ASN A 20 -2.17 -7.12 8.33
CA ASN A 20 -2.35 -6.89 6.91
C ASN A 20 -3.79 -6.41 6.73
N VAL A 21 -4.01 -5.10 6.86
CA VAL A 21 -5.29 -4.50 6.49
C VAL A 21 -5.42 -4.71 4.99
N PRO A 22 -6.39 -5.53 4.52
CA PRO A 22 -6.58 -5.74 3.09
C PRO A 22 -6.87 -4.38 2.47
N TYR A 23 -6.00 -3.99 1.53
CA TYR A 23 -6.15 -2.75 0.82
C TYR A 23 -7.43 -2.84 -0.02
N SER A 24 -8.22 -1.77 -0.07
CA SER A 24 -9.29 -1.68 -1.07
C SER A 24 -8.61 -1.58 -2.43
N GLU A 25 -8.41 -2.71 -3.09
CA GLU A 25 -7.91 -2.74 -4.47
C GLU A 25 -8.88 -1.94 -5.34
N PRO A 26 -8.36 -1.12 -6.27
CA PRO A 26 -9.22 -0.44 -7.21
C PRO A 26 -9.95 -1.47 -8.07
N ASN A 27 -11.13 -1.10 -8.58
CA ASN A 27 -11.80 -1.96 -9.55
C ASN A 27 -11.03 -1.91 -10.88
N GLU A 28 -10.24 -2.95 -11.13
CA GLU A 28 -9.42 -3.15 -12.33
C GLU A 28 -10.19 -2.97 -13.64
N GLN A 29 -11.47 -3.32 -13.68
CA GLN A 29 -12.26 -3.18 -14.91
C GLN A 29 -12.37 -1.73 -15.36
N ASN A 30 -12.22 -0.77 -14.44
CA ASN A 30 -12.28 0.67 -14.72
C ASN A 30 -10.90 1.32 -14.95
N LEU A 31 -9.81 0.55 -14.91
CA LEU A 31 -8.44 1.02 -15.13
C LEU A 31 -7.89 0.56 -16.47
N VAL A 32 -7.00 1.36 -17.06
CA VAL A 32 -6.33 1.06 -18.34
C VAL A 32 -5.05 0.25 -18.11
N GLU A 33 -4.21 0.70 -17.19
CA GLU A 33 -3.00 0.00 -16.76
C GLU A 33 -3.32 -0.93 -15.59
N HIS A 34 -2.61 -2.07 -15.52
CA HIS A 34 -2.85 -3.15 -14.54
C HIS A 34 -1.57 -3.58 -13.80
N HIS A 35 -0.58 -2.70 -13.75
CA HIS A 35 0.71 -3.02 -13.13
C HIS A 35 0.68 -2.75 -11.63
N HIS A 36 1.41 -3.55 -10.86
CA HIS A 36 1.61 -3.34 -9.43
C HIS A 36 3.09 -3.20 -9.09
N TYR A 37 3.38 -2.57 -7.97
CA TYR A 37 4.72 -2.51 -7.41
C TYR A 37 4.68 -2.76 -5.90
N ARG A 38 5.82 -3.20 -5.35
CA ARG A 38 6.03 -3.32 -3.91
C ARG A 38 6.62 -2.03 -3.37
N ASN A 39 5.94 -1.38 -2.44
CA ASN A 39 6.46 -0.17 -1.79
C ASN A 39 7.47 -0.49 -0.68
N VAL A 40 8.06 0.55 -0.08
CA VAL A 40 9.06 0.42 0.99
C VAL A 40 8.54 -0.25 2.27
N ASN A 41 7.22 -0.20 2.53
CA ASN A 41 6.58 -0.93 3.61
C ASN A 41 6.25 -2.38 3.25
N GLY A 42 6.66 -2.83 2.07
CA GLY A 42 6.44 -4.17 1.57
C GLY A 42 5.03 -4.47 1.08
N ARG A 43 4.19 -3.45 0.90
CA ARG A 43 2.82 -3.60 0.40
C ARG A 43 2.81 -3.61 -1.12
N ILE A 44 1.99 -4.49 -1.70
CA ILE A 44 1.66 -4.43 -3.12
C ILE A 44 0.65 -3.30 -3.32
N VAL A 45 0.95 -2.42 -4.27
CA VAL A 45 0.14 -1.24 -4.57
C VAL A 45 -0.02 -1.16 -6.09
N HIS A 46 -1.22 -0.84 -6.54
CA HIS A 46 -1.46 -0.56 -7.95
C HIS A 46 -0.63 0.64 -8.42
N SER A 47 0.01 0.50 -9.58
CA SER A 47 0.78 1.58 -10.21
C SER A 47 -0.17 2.70 -10.67
N PRO A 48 0.30 3.93 -10.91
CA PRO A 48 -0.58 4.96 -11.45
C PRO A 48 -1.27 4.49 -12.74
N ALA A 49 -2.58 4.71 -12.82
CA ALA A 49 -3.39 4.24 -13.93
C ALA A 49 -4.47 5.25 -14.34
N HIS A 50 -4.73 5.36 -15.63
CA HIS A 50 -5.84 6.11 -16.18
C HIS A 50 -7.15 5.36 -15.93
N SER A 51 -8.20 6.11 -15.65
CA SER A 51 -9.55 5.55 -15.56
C SER A 51 -10.23 5.57 -16.92
N LYS A 52 -10.87 4.47 -17.31
CA LYS A 52 -11.62 4.35 -18.58
C LYS A 52 -12.76 5.36 -18.72
N ASN A 53 -13.38 5.78 -17.61
CA ASN A 53 -14.49 6.72 -17.61
C ASN A 53 -14.08 8.12 -17.11
N GLY A 54 -12.79 8.35 -16.89
CA GLY A 54 -12.24 9.61 -16.37
C GLY A 54 -12.58 9.92 -14.90
N LYS A 55 -13.41 9.12 -14.23
CA LYS A 55 -13.76 9.33 -12.82
C LYS A 55 -12.63 8.84 -11.91
N ARG A 56 -12.57 9.40 -10.69
CA ARG A 56 -11.63 8.94 -9.66
C ARG A 56 -11.95 7.49 -9.28
N PRO A 57 -11.02 6.54 -9.46
CA PRO A 57 -11.18 5.17 -8.96
C PRO A 57 -11.17 5.15 -7.43
N ASN A 58 -11.90 4.21 -6.84
CA ASN A 58 -11.85 3.98 -5.39
C ASN A 58 -10.42 3.67 -4.96
N GLY A 59 -10.02 4.19 -3.79
CA GLY A 59 -8.68 3.96 -3.24
C GLY A 59 -7.56 4.83 -3.83
N ALA A 60 -7.81 5.58 -4.92
CA ALA A 60 -6.85 6.52 -5.47
C ALA A 60 -6.55 7.63 -4.43
N SER A 61 -5.26 7.85 -4.15
CA SER A 61 -4.77 8.85 -3.20
C SER A 61 -4.36 10.16 -3.86
N ALA A 62 -4.12 10.15 -5.18
CA ALA A 62 -3.77 11.35 -5.93
C ALA A 62 -4.18 11.25 -7.41
N LYS A 63 -4.25 12.40 -8.08
CA LYS A 63 -4.22 12.53 -9.53
C LYS A 63 -2.89 13.12 -9.96
N CYS A 64 -2.22 12.44 -10.89
CA CYS A 64 -0.97 12.89 -11.50
C CYS A 64 -1.25 13.89 -12.63
N ARG A 65 -0.22 14.64 -13.05
CA ARG A 65 -0.36 15.67 -14.10
C ARG A 65 -0.54 15.11 -15.50
N ASP A 66 -0.15 13.87 -15.77
CA ASP A 66 -0.46 13.17 -17.02
C ASP A 66 -1.92 12.67 -17.10
N GLY A 67 -2.70 12.79 -16.01
CA GLY A 67 -4.08 12.35 -15.94
C GLY A 67 -4.28 10.99 -15.28
N SER A 68 -3.21 10.26 -14.97
CA SER A 68 -3.28 8.99 -14.24
C SER A 68 -3.64 9.20 -12.76
N TYR A 69 -4.22 8.17 -12.14
CA TYR A 69 -4.58 8.14 -10.72
C TYR A 69 -3.58 7.30 -9.96
N SER A 70 -2.97 7.85 -8.91
CA SER A 70 -2.02 7.13 -8.06
C SER A 70 -2.72 6.47 -6.89
N PHE A 71 -2.23 5.30 -6.49
CA PHE A 71 -2.68 4.54 -5.32
C PHE A 71 -1.61 4.51 -4.20
N SER A 72 -0.54 5.30 -4.34
CA SER A 72 0.57 5.38 -3.38
C SER A 72 0.10 5.81 -1.99
N LYS A 73 0.79 5.32 -0.96
CA LYS A 73 0.55 5.69 0.46
C LYS A 73 1.62 6.58 1.05
N HIS A 74 2.54 7.03 0.21
CA HIS A 74 3.56 7.98 0.59
C HIS A 74 3.41 9.23 -0.25
N HIS A 75 3.60 10.40 0.34
CA HIS A 75 3.62 11.63 -0.46
C HIS A 75 4.93 11.76 -1.25
N ARG A 76 6.03 11.31 -0.66
CA ARG A 76 7.35 11.34 -1.31
C ARG A 76 7.38 10.44 -2.53
N GLY A 77 7.81 11.00 -3.66
CA GLY A 77 7.98 10.29 -4.93
C GLY A 77 6.69 9.98 -5.70
N THR A 78 5.51 10.29 -5.15
CA THR A 78 4.25 10.04 -5.85
C THR A 78 4.14 10.87 -7.11
N CYS A 79 3.72 10.23 -8.21
CA CYS A 79 3.64 10.81 -9.54
C CYS A 79 4.98 11.36 -10.09
N SER A 80 6.15 11.00 -9.53
CA SER A 80 7.45 11.50 -10.00
C SER A 80 7.72 11.18 -11.47
N ARG A 81 7.28 10.00 -11.93
CA ARG A 81 7.33 9.55 -13.33
C ARG A 81 6.17 10.07 -14.19
N HIS A 82 5.23 10.77 -13.58
CA HIS A 82 3.95 11.21 -14.15
C HIS A 82 3.78 12.74 -14.00
N HIS A 83 4.91 13.45 -14.13
CA HIS A 83 5.03 14.92 -14.09
C HIS A 83 4.60 15.60 -12.77
N GLY A 84 4.54 14.83 -11.68
CA GLY A 84 4.16 15.31 -10.35
C GLY A 84 2.67 15.21 -10.08
N VAL A 85 2.29 15.57 -8.85
CA VAL A 85 0.89 15.50 -8.39
C VAL A 85 0.15 16.75 -8.82
N ALA A 86 -1.00 16.57 -9.46
CA ALA A 86 -1.96 17.64 -9.74
C ALA A 86 -2.90 17.88 -8.55
N THR A 87 -3.37 16.81 -7.90
CA THR A 87 -4.32 16.90 -6.79
C THR A 87 -4.14 15.73 -5.84
N TRP A 88 -4.15 16.01 -4.53
CA TRP A 88 -4.19 15.00 -3.48
C TRP A 88 -5.63 14.73 -3.07
N TYR A 89 -5.92 13.47 -2.74
CA TYR A 89 -7.21 13.07 -2.24
C TYR A 89 -7.14 12.60 -0.79
N LYS A 90 -8.20 12.88 -0.04
CA LYS A 90 -8.44 12.30 1.28
C LYS A 90 -9.08 10.92 1.14
#